data_AF-A0A948D7X3-F1
#
_entry.id   AF-A0A948D7X3-F1
#
_cell.length_a   1.000
_cell.length_b   1.000
_cell.length_c   1.000
_cell.angle_alpha   90.00
_cell.angle_beta   90.00
_cell.angle_gamma   90.00
#
_symmetry.space_group_name_H-M   'P 1'
#
loop_
_entity.id
_entity.type
_entity.pdbx_description
1 polymer ?
#
loop_
_entity_poly.entity_id
_entity_poly.type
_entity_poly.pdbx_seq_one_letter_code
_entity_poly.pdbx_strand_id
1 'polypeptide(L)'
;MRNIQSKIERKFHKIDAEDKAVGRLATQIALILRGKNKVEYLPHLDIGDMVQVINIDKLKFTGKKIEQKKYYKYSGYPGGLKTKKIVDLKPADILKRAVRDMLPPTKHRVNMLKRLIISN
;
A
#
# COMPACT_ATOMS: atom_id res chain seq x y z
N MET A 1 2.87 25.96 22.83
CA MET A 1 3.48 24.94 21.95
C MET A 1 2.95 25.14 20.54
N ARG A 2 3.82 25.29 19.52
CA ARG A 2 3.37 25.47 18.13
C ARG A 2 2.64 24.21 17.67
N ASN A 3 1.43 24.39 17.15
CA ASN A 3 0.60 23.33 16.62
C ASN A 3 1.16 22.90 15.25
N ILE A 4 2.22 22.08 15.24
CA ILE A 4 2.95 21.66 14.02
C ILE A 4 2.04 20.88 13.06
N GLN A 5 0.95 20.29 13.58
CA GLN A 5 0.04 19.46 12.81
C GLN A 5 -0.78 20.23 11.76
N SER A 6 -0.94 21.56 11.90
CA SER A 6 -1.74 22.37 10.98
C SER A 6 -1.00 22.80 9.70
N LYS A 7 0.30 22.53 9.58
CA LYS A 7 1.14 23.00 8.46
C LYS A 7 1.91 21.89 7.74
N ILE A 8 1.33 20.69 7.65
CA ILE A 8 1.94 19.57 6.92
C ILE A 8 1.55 19.68 5.44
N GLU A 9 2.47 20.19 4.62
CA GLU A 9 2.32 20.19 3.17
C GLU A 9 2.62 18.79 2.61
N ARG A 10 1.66 18.26 1.85
CA ARG A 10 1.76 16.94 1.23
C ARG A 10 1.84 17.10 -0.27
N LYS A 11 2.87 16.52 -0.86
CA LYS A 11 3.06 16.48 -2.31
C LYS A 11 2.28 15.29 -2.88
N PHE A 12 1.85 15.43 -4.13
CA PHE A 12 1.28 14.34 -4.90
C PHE A 12 2.37 13.66 -5.73
N HIS A 13 2.47 12.35 -5.63
CA HIS A 13 3.39 11.52 -6.42
C HIS A 13 2.58 10.63 -7.36
N LYS A 14 2.84 10.72 -8.65
CA LYS A 14 2.24 9.84 -9.65
C LYS A 14 3.23 8.74 -10.00
N ILE A 15 2.81 7.48 -9.88
CA ILE A 15 3.66 6.31 -10.10
C ILE A 15 3.00 5.39 -11.12
N ASP A 16 3.75 5.07 -12.18
CA ASP A 16 3.34 4.05 -13.14
C ASP A 16 3.64 2.65 -12.60
N ALA A 17 2.67 1.74 -12.69
CA ALA A 17 2.78 0.35 -12.29
C ALA A 17 3.23 -0.59 -13.43
N GLU A 18 3.31 -0.12 -14.67
CA GLU A 18 3.69 -0.92 -15.84
C GLU A 18 5.06 -1.59 -15.65
N ASP A 19 5.12 -2.90 -15.91
CA ASP A 19 6.30 -3.76 -15.78
C ASP A 19 6.98 -3.83 -14.39
N LYS A 20 6.39 -3.18 -13.38
CA LYS A 20 6.95 -3.18 -12.02
C LYS A 20 6.47 -4.39 -11.23
N ALA A 21 7.43 -5.02 -10.54
CA ALA A 21 7.12 -6.10 -9.62
C ALA A 21 6.33 -5.58 -8.41
N VAL A 22 5.19 -6.22 -8.09
CA VAL A 22 4.26 -5.84 -7.00
C VAL A 22 4.98 -5.43 -5.73
N GLY A 23 5.90 -6.27 -5.25
CA GLY A 23 6.58 -6.07 -3.98
C GLY A 23 7.48 -4.83 -3.99
N ARG A 24 8.25 -4.64 -5.06
CA ARG A 24 9.15 -3.48 -5.20
C ARG A 24 8.36 -2.18 -5.26
N LEU A 25 7.27 -2.18 -6.04
CA LEU A 25 6.35 -1.06 -6.13
C LEU A 25 5.73 -0.74 -4.75
N ALA A 26 5.22 -1.75 -4.05
CA ALA A 26 4.61 -1.59 -2.74
C ALA A 26 5.58 -1.02 -1.69
N THR A 27 6.85 -1.44 -1.70
CA THR A 27 7.88 -0.92 -0.79
C THR A 27 8.14 0.57 -1.05
N GLN A 28 8.29 0.97 -2.31
CA GLN A 28 8.50 2.39 -2.68
C GLN A 28 7.31 3.25 -2.25
N ILE A 29 6.08 2.79 -2.54
CA ILE A 29 4.85 3.48 -2.12
C ILE A 29 4.81 3.61 -0.58
N ALA A 30 5.10 2.55 0.16
CA ALA A 30 5.07 2.57 1.63
C ALA A 30 6.14 3.50 2.24
N LEU A 31 7.26 3.77 1.55
CA LEU A 31 8.24 4.76 1.99
C LEU A 31 7.69 6.18 1.85
N ILE A 32 7.08 6.50 0.71
CA ILE A 32 6.48 7.80 0.41
C ILE A 32 5.29 8.07 1.34
N LEU A 33 4.41 7.08 1.52
CA LEU A 33 3.26 7.18 2.42
C LEU A 33 3.67 7.35 3.90
N ARG A 34 4.86 6.90 4.29
CA ARG A 34 5.39 7.16 5.64
C ARG A 34 6.09 8.51 5.77
N GLY A 35 6.50 9.12 4.65
CA GLY A 35 7.33 10.32 4.64
C GLY A 35 8.81 10.06 4.91
N LYS A 36 9.29 8.80 4.80
CA LYS A 36 10.71 8.45 5.02
C LYS A 36 11.66 9.05 3.97
N ASN A 37 11.11 9.58 2.89
CA ASN A 37 11.81 10.34 1.87
C ASN A 37 12.04 11.81 2.26
N LYS A 38 11.38 12.32 3.30
CA LYS A 38 11.54 13.69 3.79
C LYS A 38 12.50 13.73 4.98
N VAL A 39 13.34 14.76 5.02
CA VAL A 39 14.27 15.01 6.14
C VAL A 39 13.50 15.30 7.44
N GLU A 40 12.31 15.89 7.33
CA GLU A 40 11.42 16.21 8.45
C GLU A 40 10.72 14.99 9.06
N TYR A 41 11.09 13.76 8.68
CA TYR A 41 10.42 12.54 9.14
C TYR A 41 10.48 12.39 10.66
N LEU A 42 9.31 12.34 11.28
CA LEU A 42 9.13 12.04 12.70
C LEU A 42 8.27 10.78 12.86
N PRO A 43 8.74 9.74 13.57
CA PRO A 43 8.01 8.47 13.67
C PRO A 43 6.60 8.58 14.26
N HIS A 44 6.35 9.57 15.12
CA HIS A 44 5.07 9.79 15.79
C HIS A 44 4.12 10.71 15.00
N LEU A 45 4.60 11.38 13.94
CA LEU A 45 3.81 12.33 13.16
C LEU A 45 3.58 11.83 11.73
N ASP A 46 2.39 12.08 11.21
CA ASP A 46 2.01 11.64 9.86
C ASP A 46 2.29 12.71 8.78
N ILE A 47 3.55 12.79 8.35
CA ILE A 47 4.09 13.77 7.39
C ILE A 47 4.16 13.21 5.95
N GLY A 48 3.71 11.97 5.76
CA GLY A 48 3.76 11.29 4.48
C GLY A 48 2.98 11.98 3.36
N ASP A 49 3.41 11.72 2.14
CA ASP A 49 2.84 12.29 0.92
C ASP A 49 1.67 11.45 0.37
N MET A 50 1.01 11.97 -0.66
CA MET A 50 -0.05 11.27 -1.39
C MET A 50 0.53 10.57 -2.61
N VAL A 51 0.02 9.37 -2.90
CA VAL A 51 0.51 8.55 -4.02
C VAL A 51 -0.67 8.14 -4.89
N GLN A 52 -0.59 8.49 -6.16
CA GLN A 52 -1.48 8.02 -7.21
C GLN A 52 -0.76 6.97 -8.06
N VAL A 53 -1.32 5.76 -8.14
CA VAL A 53 -0.82 4.69 -8.99
C VAL A 53 -1.69 4.58 -10.25
N ILE A 54 -1.06 4.53 -11.42
CA ILE A 54 -1.72 4.34 -12.72
C ILE A 54 -1.31 3.00 -13.36
N ASN A 55 -2.06 2.55 -14.38
CA ASN A 55 -1.79 1.33 -15.16
C ASN A 55 -1.66 0.06 -14.31
N ILE A 56 -2.50 -0.07 -13.28
CA ILE A 56 -2.41 -1.20 -12.32
C ILE A 56 -2.62 -2.57 -12.98
N ASP A 57 -3.30 -2.61 -14.13
CA ASP A 57 -3.57 -3.85 -14.87
C ASP A 57 -2.31 -4.45 -15.52
N LYS A 58 -1.28 -3.62 -15.76
CA LYS A 58 0.01 -4.04 -16.35
C LYS A 58 1.06 -4.43 -15.31
N LEU A 59 0.63 -4.69 -14.09
CA LEU A 59 1.53 -4.92 -12.96
C LEU A 59 2.14 -6.33 -13.04
N LYS A 60 3.46 -6.40 -12.87
CA LYS A 60 4.22 -7.63 -13.12
C LYS A 60 4.27 -8.54 -11.90
N PHE A 61 3.91 -9.80 -12.12
CA PHE A 61 4.16 -10.88 -11.16
C PHE A 61 5.28 -11.77 -11.69
N THR A 62 6.27 -12.06 -10.85
CA THR A 62 7.41 -12.88 -11.22
C THR A 62 7.12 -14.37 -11.05
N GLY A 63 7.51 -15.19 -12.03
CA GLY A 63 7.36 -16.65 -12.00
C GLY A 63 5.90 -17.11 -11.91
N LYS A 64 5.66 -18.25 -11.23
CA LYS A 64 4.33 -18.86 -11.09
C LYS A 64 3.46 -18.26 -9.97
N LYS A 65 3.78 -17.04 -9.51
CA LYS A 65 3.09 -16.40 -8.37
C LYS A 65 1.62 -16.14 -8.62
N ILE A 66 1.23 -15.84 -9.86
CA ILE A 66 -0.18 -15.63 -10.25
C ILE A 66 -1.00 -16.91 -10.00
N GLU A 67 -0.43 -18.08 -10.20
CA GLU A 67 -1.17 -19.34 -10.07
C GLU A 67 -1.10 -19.90 -8.65
N GLN A 68 0.07 -19.79 -8.03
CA GLN A 68 0.37 -20.47 -6.76
C GLN A 68 -0.02 -19.65 -5.53
N LYS A 69 -0.03 -18.31 -5.62
CA LYS A 69 -0.26 -17.46 -4.45
C LYS A 69 -1.73 -17.47 -4.04
N LYS A 70 -1.96 -17.82 -2.78
CA LYS A 70 -3.28 -17.84 -2.13
C LYS A 70 -3.31 -16.82 -0.99
N TYR A 71 -4.42 -16.11 -0.86
CA TYR A 71 -4.72 -15.24 0.27
C TYR A 71 -5.65 -15.97 1.23
N TYR A 72 -5.29 -15.98 2.50
CA TYR A 72 -6.04 -16.61 3.57
C TYR A 72 -6.72 -15.55 4.45
N LYS A 73 -7.93 -15.84 4.89
CA LYS A 73 -8.66 -15.04 5.89
C LYS A 73 -9.39 -15.99 6.82
N TYR A 74 -9.23 -15.80 8.12
CA TYR A 74 -9.99 -16.54 9.13
C TYR A 74 -11.13 -15.68 9.68
N SER A 75 -12.29 -16.27 9.91
CA SER A 75 -13.46 -15.56 10.46
C SER A 75 -13.48 -15.48 11.98
N GLY A 76 -12.71 -16.32 12.70
CA GLY A 76 -12.75 -16.43 14.16
C GLY A 76 -13.47 -17.68 14.68
N TYR A 77 -14.26 -18.35 13.83
CA TYR A 77 -15.03 -19.55 14.20
C TYR A 77 -14.34 -20.85 13.73
N PRO A 78 -14.52 -21.98 14.43
CA PRO A 78 -14.03 -23.29 13.98
C PRO A 78 -14.44 -23.57 12.52
N GLY A 79 -13.50 -24.00 11.68
CA GLY A 79 -13.73 -24.22 10.25
C GLY A 79 -13.83 -22.95 9.39
N GLY A 80 -13.64 -21.76 9.97
CA GLY A 80 -13.82 -20.46 9.32
C GLY A 80 -12.71 -19.99 8.38
N LEU A 81 -11.85 -20.88 7.89
CA LEU A 81 -10.74 -20.53 6.99
C LEU A 81 -11.25 -20.33 5.56
N LYS A 82 -11.11 -19.11 5.04
CA LYS A 82 -11.43 -18.75 3.65
C LYS A 82 -10.14 -18.52 2.87
N THR A 83 -10.04 -19.16 1.71
CA THR A 83 -8.90 -19.03 0.80
C THR A 83 -9.36 -18.42 -0.52
N LYS A 84 -8.62 -17.44 -1.05
CA LYS A 84 -8.84 -16.87 -2.39
C LYS A 84 -7.56 -16.95 -3.20
N LYS A 85 -7.63 -17.36 -4.47
CA LYS A 85 -6.47 -17.29 -5.36
C LYS A 85 -6.23 -15.84 -5.75
N ILE A 86 -4.99 -15.51 -6.08
CA ILE A 86 -4.63 -14.16 -6.51
C ILE A 86 -5.28 -13.78 -7.85
N VAL A 87 -5.54 -14.75 -8.72
CA VAL A 87 -6.21 -14.56 -10.02
C VAL A 87 -7.64 -14.00 -9.86
N ASP A 88 -8.32 -14.36 -8.77
CA ASP A 88 -9.70 -13.94 -8.49
C ASP A 88 -9.78 -12.53 -7.87
N LEU A 89 -8.63 -11.89 -7.63
CA LEU A 89 -8.53 -10.59 -6.96
C LEU A 89 -8.15 -9.51 -7.97
N LYS A 90 -8.77 -8.34 -7.83
CA LYS A 90 -8.40 -7.17 -8.63
C LYS A 90 -6.94 -6.78 -8.35
N PRO A 91 -6.13 -6.41 -9.37
CA PRO A 91 -4.75 -5.95 -9.19
C PRO A 91 -4.62 -4.80 -8.18
N ALA A 92 -5.60 -3.89 -8.17
CA ALA A 92 -5.70 -2.81 -7.18
C ALA A 92 -5.78 -3.31 -5.73
N ASP A 93 -6.58 -4.35 -5.46
CA ASP A 93 -6.71 -4.93 -4.11
C ASP A 93 -5.43 -5.64 -3.69
N ILE A 94 -4.75 -6.28 -4.64
CA ILE A 94 -3.46 -6.96 -4.41
C ILE A 94 -2.41 -5.93 -4.00
N LEU A 95 -2.27 -4.83 -4.75
CA LEU A 95 -1.31 -3.78 -4.43
C LEU A 95 -1.68 -3.09 -3.11
N LYS A 96 -2.95 -2.77 -2.89
CA LYS A 96 -3.42 -2.13 -1.64
C LYS A 96 -3.12 -2.99 -0.41
N ARG A 97 -3.31 -4.32 -0.51
CA ARG A 97 -2.93 -5.26 0.56
C ARG A 97 -1.42 -5.30 0.76
N ALA A 98 -0.66 -5.40 -0.32
CA ALA A 98 0.81 -5.40 -0.25
C ALA A 98 1.35 -4.13 0.42
N VAL A 99 0.81 -2.95 0.09
CA VAL A 99 1.20 -1.68 0.72
C VAL A 99 0.76 -1.64 2.18
N ARG A 100 -0.44 -2.10 2.52
CA ARG A 100 -0.94 -2.17 3.89
C ARG A 100 -0.02 -2.99 4.80
N ASP A 101 0.46 -4.12 4.29
CA ASP A 101 1.33 -5.03 5.06
C ASP A 101 2.74 -4.46 5.24
N MET A 102 3.15 -3.49 4.40
CA MET A 102 4.42 -2.76 4.52
C MET A 102 4.35 -1.53 5.45
N LEU A 103 3.15 -1.18 5.95
CA LEU A 103 2.93 -0.06 6.86
C LEU A 103 2.83 -0.55 8.33
N PRO A 104 3.37 0.22 9.30
CA PRO A 104 3.29 -0.12 10.72
C PRO A 104 1.84 -0.33 11.18
N PRO A 105 1.55 -1.32 12.02
CA PRO A 105 0.18 -1.62 12.48
C PRO A 105 -0.31 -0.65 13.57
N THR A 106 -0.24 0.65 13.30
CA THR A 106 -0.68 1.72 14.21
C THR A 106 -1.98 2.37 13.75
N LYS A 107 -2.57 3.23 14.59
CA LYS A 107 -3.77 4.01 14.24
C LYS A 107 -3.58 4.87 12.98
N HIS A 108 -2.37 5.38 12.75
CA HIS A 108 -2.04 6.19 11.57
C HIS A 108 -2.07 5.40 10.26
N ARG A 109 -1.94 4.06 10.30
CA ARG A 109 -1.94 3.21 9.09
C ARG A 109 -3.18 3.43 8.22
N VAL A 110 -4.35 3.60 8.84
CA VAL A 110 -5.60 3.80 8.12
C VAL A 110 -5.56 5.11 7.35
N ASN A 111 -5.05 6.18 7.98
CA ASN A 111 -4.92 7.50 7.35
C ASN A 111 -3.86 7.49 6.23
N MET A 112 -2.72 6.82 6.46
CA MET A 112 -1.69 6.62 5.43
C MET A 112 -2.26 5.88 4.21
N LEU A 113 -3.06 4.83 4.41
CA LEU A 113 -3.68 4.08 3.31
C LEU A 113 -4.74 4.88 2.56
N LYS A 114 -5.45 5.82 3.20
CA LYS A 114 -6.40 6.71 2.51
C LYS A 114 -5.70 7.63 1.50
N ARG A 115 -4.41 7.89 1.67
CA ARG A 115 -3.59 8.69 0.72
C ARG A 115 -3.08 7.90 -0.47
N LEU A 116 -3.28 6.58 -0.50
CA LEU A 116 -3.02 5.75 -1.67
C LEU A 116 -4.26 5.77 -2.57
N ILE A 117 -4.14 6.42 -3.71
CA ILE A 117 -5.15 6.47 -4.76
C ILE A 117 -4.68 5.53 -5.88
N ILE A 118 -5.56 4.63 -6.31
CA ILE A 118 -5.31 3.72 -7.42
C ILE A 118 -6.29 4.11 -8.51
N SER A 119 -5.77 4.49 -9.67
CA SER A 119 -6.53 4.85 -10.85
C SER A 119 -6.28 3.80 -11.93
N ASN A 120 -7.36 3.41 -12.61
CA ASN A 120 -7.30 2.58 -13.82
C ASN A 120 -7.22 3.48 -15.05
#